data_AF-A0A523NGY5-F1
#
_entry.id   AF-A0A523NGY5-F1
#
_cell.length_a   1.000
_cell.length_b   1.000
_cell.length_c   1.000
_cell.angle_alpha   90.00
_cell.angle_beta   90.00
_cell.angle_gamma   90.00
#
_symmetry.space_group_name_H-M   'P 1'
#
loop_
_entity.id
_entity.type
_entity.pdbx_description
1 polymer ?
#
loop_
_entity_poly.entity_id
_entity_poly.type
_entity_poly.pdbx_seq_one_letter_code
_entity_poly.pdbx_strand_id
1 'polypeptide(L)'
;MFTFGTSGTTHRRILAIVASSLFAWTGVATAQSDRDLRELNQRLQTQVNDMRRELDAARTRIADLERELQALMRRVGGTTGTPASTTTRTPPERVSIDESVPNASPRALLRAIRESYIEATDDFEIGDYDSTTGRRQRAAYLRAVESWARRIQREMKSAVVWHVRMLPMAEQGGEEPGLRVRAIDPETGVELGDPFTIRLNSAIRRKLTMLEQRGPIDVLVLKGVLMPHVAVNQDRMDPGPFNNPPLVGPFAEFRFIVTANSLTAPPK
;
A
#
# COMPACT_ATOMS: atom_id res chain seq x y z
N MET A 1 19.73 28.59 -42.84
CA MET A 1 20.31 29.95 -42.83
C MET A 1 19.24 30.90 -42.31
N PHE A 2 19.18 31.12 -41.00
CA PHE A 2 18.29 32.10 -40.37
C PHE A 2 19.04 32.74 -39.19
N THR A 3 18.88 34.05 -39.12
CA THR A 3 19.73 35.04 -38.47
C THR A 3 19.43 35.22 -36.98
N PHE A 4 20.49 35.52 -36.23
CA PHE A 4 20.49 35.95 -34.83
C PHE A 4 19.74 37.28 -34.63
N GLY A 5 19.00 37.37 -33.52
CA GLY A 5 18.47 38.62 -32.98
C GLY A 5 18.99 38.85 -31.57
N THR A 6 20.04 39.65 -31.45
CA THR A 6 20.57 40.21 -30.20
C THR A 6 20.06 41.63 -30.03
N SER A 7 19.45 41.93 -28.88
CA SER A 7 19.18 43.31 -28.44
C SER A 7 19.47 43.42 -26.95
N GLY A 8 20.51 44.17 -26.61
CA GLY A 8 20.79 44.61 -25.25
C GLY A 8 20.43 46.08 -25.04
N THR A 9 20.22 46.51 -23.79
CA THR A 9 20.40 47.89 -23.28
C THR A 9 20.29 47.81 -21.73
N THR A 10 21.36 47.86 -20.93
CA THR A 10 22.17 48.98 -20.39
C THR A 10 21.43 50.06 -19.57
N HIS A 11 22.01 50.34 -18.38
CA HIS A 11 21.81 51.47 -17.46
C HIS A 11 20.62 51.33 -16.48
N ARG A 12 20.79 51.46 -15.15
CA ARG A 12 21.42 52.59 -14.43
C ARG A 12 21.91 52.20 -13.02
N ARG A 13 23.11 52.67 -12.67
CA ARG A 13 23.60 52.81 -11.28
C ARG A 13 22.82 53.93 -10.59
N ILE A 14 22.32 53.69 -9.37
CA ILE A 14 22.03 54.75 -8.39
C ILE A 14 22.71 54.34 -7.10
N LEU A 15 23.77 55.09 -6.79
CA LEU A 15 24.44 55.17 -5.50
C LEU A 15 23.67 56.21 -4.68
N ALA A 16 23.21 55.86 -3.48
CA ALA A 16 22.82 56.84 -2.48
C ALA A 16 23.31 56.37 -1.10
N ILE A 17 24.03 57.29 -0.46
CA ILE A 17 24.72 57.21 0.82
C ILE A 17 23.74 57.64 1.92
N VAL A 18 24.10 57.30 3.16
CA VAL A 18 23.71 57.93 4.45
C VAL A 18 22.62 57.19 5.23
N ALA A 19 23.02 56.52 6.32
CA ALA A 19 22.75 57.00 7.68
C ALA A 19 23.17 55.93 8.70
N SER A 20 24.23 56.22 9.43
CA SER A 20 24.60 55.52 10.66
C SER A 20 23.47 55.59 11.69
N SER A 21 22.97 54.45 12.12
CA SER A 21 22.19 54.32 13.36
C SER A 21 22.77 53.17 14.16
N LEU A 22 23.61 53.54 15.13
CA LEU A 22 24.06 52.68 16.23
C LEU A 22 22.83 52.29 17.06
N PHE A 23 22.27 51.11 16.81
CA PHE A 23 21.38 50.45 17.76
C PHE A 23 22.18 49.38 18.51
N ALA A 24 22.66 49.76 19.69
CA ALA A 24 23.13 48.82 20.70
C ALA A 24 21.92 48.13 21.35
N TRP A 25 21.39 47.08 20.71
CA TRP A 25 20.43 46.15 21.29
C TRP A 25 20.94 44.72 21.08
N THR A 26 21.96 44.33 21.84
CA THR A 26 22.38 42.93 21.96
C THR A 26 22.33 42.55 23.42
N GLY A 27 21.58 41.49 23.77
CA GLY A 27 21.81 40.82 25.05
C GLY A 27 20.68 40.07 25.75
N VAL A 28 19.40 40.10 25.30
CA VAL A 28 18.32 39.43 26.09
C VAL A 28 17.51 38.39 25.32
N ALA A 29 17.52 38.38 23.99
CA ALA A 29 16.70 37.44 23.20
C ALA A 29 17.29 36.01 23.07
N THR A 30 18.59 35.80 23.33
CA THR A 30 19.23 34.47 23.21
C THR A 30 19.04 33.60 24.45
N ALA A 31 18.97 34.19 25.65
CA ALA A 31 18.83 33.43 26.89
C ALA A 31 17.45 32.75 27.03
N GLN A 32 16.40 33.35 26.47
CA GLN A 32 15.04 32.78 26.49
C GLN A 32 14.93 31.60 25.52
N SER A 33 15.51 31.72 24.32
CA SER A 33 15.59 30.61 23.35
C SER A 33 16.40 29.41 23.89
N ASP A 34 17.48 29.65 24.62
CA ASP A 34 18.29 28.57 25.21
C ASP A 34 17.57 27.84 26.35
N ARG A 35 16.70 28.54 27.09
CA ARG A 35 15.87 27.93 28.13
C ARG A 35 14.80 27.03 27.50
N ASP A 36 14.10 27.52 26.49
CA ASP A 36 13.05 26.77 25.79
C ASP A 36 13.63 25.51 25.11
N LEU A 37 14.83 25.61 24.54
CA LEU A 37 15.54 24.46 23.95
C LEU A 37 15.96 23.41 24.99
N ARG A 38 16.30 23.83 26.21
CA ARG A 38 16.62 22.90 27.31
C ARG A 38 15.36 22.21 27.83
N GLU A 39 14.25 22.95 27.97
CA GLU A 39 12.96 22.38 28.38
C GLU A 39 12.45 21.37 27.35
N LEU A 40 12.59 21.66 26.06
CA LEU A 40 12.20 20.75 24.98
C LEU A 40 13.09 19.49 24.94
N ASN A 41 14.41 19.64 25.13
CA ASN A 41 15.31 18.49 25.24
C ASN A 41 14.98 17.60 26.44
N GLN A 42 14.68 18.19 27.60
CA GLN A 42 14.28 17.43 28.79
C GLN A 42 12.97 16.67 28.55
N ARG A 43 12.00 17.29 27.89
CA ARG A 43 10.72 16.65 27.54
C ARG A 43 10.91 15.50 26.57
N LEU A 44 11.72 15.69 25.53
CA LEU A 44 12.05 14.64 24.57
C LEU A 44 12.81 13.47 25.23
N GLN A 45 13.78 13.75 26.10
CA GLN A 45 14.49 12.71 26.85
C GLN A 45 13.55 11.91 27.76
N THR A 46 12.58 12.59 28.40
CA THR A 46 11.56 11.93 29.21
C THR A 46 10.70 11.00 28.35
N GLN A 47 10.23 11.48 27.19
CA GLN A 47 9.41 10.70 26.27
C GLN A 47 10.16 9.48 25.71
N VAL A 48 11.44 9.64 25.35
CA VAL A 48 12.28 8.52 24.88
C VAL A 48 12.46 7.48 25.98
N ASN A 49 12.65 7.89 27.23
CA ASN A 49 12.77 6.96 28.35
C ASN A 49 11.47 6.21 28.63
N ASP A 50 10.32 6.89 28.52
CA ASP A 50 9.01 6.24 28.71
C ASP A 50 8.70 5.25 27.59
N MET A 51 8.95 5.62 26.32
CA MET A 51 8.80 4.68 25.19
C MET A 51 9.72 3.47 25.32
N ARG A 52 10.97 3.66 25.80
CA ARG A 52 11.88 2.53 26.06
C ARG A 52 11.33 1.59 27.13
N ARG A 53 10.77 2.13 28.21
CA ARG A 53 10.13 1.31 29.27
C ARG A 53 8.91 0.55 28.74
N GLU A 54 8.08 1.18 27.91
CA GLU A 54 6.94 0.52 27.27
C GLU A 54 7.38 -0.62 26.35
N LEU A 55 8.43 -0.40 25.57
CA LEU A 55 8.99 -1.41 24.67
C LEU A 55 9.55 -2.61 25.45
N ASP A 56 10.30 -2.35 26.53
CA ASP A 56 10.83 -3.42 27.39
C ASP A 56 9.71 -4.17 28.13
N ALA A 57 8.66 -3.48 28.57
CA ALA A 57 7.47 -4.11 29.16
C ALA A 57 6.73 -4.98 28.14
N ALA A 58 6.58 -4.52 26.89
CA ALA A 58 5.97 -5.29 25.82
C ALA A 58 6.81 -6.53 25.46
N ARG A 59 8.14 -6.39 25.37
CA ARG A 59 9.06 -7.52 25.15
C ARG A 59 8.97 -8.57 26.25
N THR A 60 8.87 -8.12 27.50
CA THR A 60 8.70 -9.02 28.65
C THR A 60 7.39 -9.79 28.55
N ARG A 61 6.28 -9.11 28.23
CA ARG A 61 4.97 -9.76 28.00
C ARG A 61 5.01 -10.76 26.86
N ILE A 62 5.69 -10.44 25.75
CA ILE A 62 5.86 -11.39 24.63
C ILE A 62 6.63 -12.62 25.09
N ALA A 63 7.75 -12.44 25.79
CA ALA A 63 8.55 -13.56 26.30
C ALA A 63 7.80 -14.41 27.33
N ASP A 64 6.95 -13.80 28.16
CA ASP A 64 6.08 -14.51 29.10
C ASP A 64 4.99 -15.30 28.35
N LEU A 65 4.33 -14.69 27.36
CA LEU A 65 3.33 -15.36 26.52
C LEU A 65 3.95 -16.50 25.68
N GLU A 66 5.16 -16.34 25.18
CA GLU A 66 5.90 -17.40 24.49
C GLU A 66 6.26 -18.56 25.43
N ARG A 67 6.70 -18.26 26.65
CA ARG A 67 6.95 -19.28 27.69
C ARG A 67 5.67 -20.00 28.09
N GLU A 68 4.56 -19.27 28.24
CA GLU A 68 3.24 -19.85 28.49
C GLU A 68 2.79 -20.72 27.34
N LEU A 69 2.95 -20.29 26.08
CA LEU A 69 2.68 -21.09 24.89
C LEU A 69 3.51 -22.37 24.86
N GLN A 70 4.81 -22.30 25.14
CA GLN A 70 5.66 -23.49 25.19
C GLN A 70 5.27 -24.44 26.32
N ALA A 71 4.95 -23.91 27.51
CA ALA A 71 4.45 -24.70 28.63
C ALA A 71 3.10 -25.36 28.31
N LEU A 72 2.21 -24.65 27.61
CA LEU A 72 0.93 -25.15 27.15
C LEU A 72 1.11 -26.25 26.09
N MET A 73 1.99 -26.04 25.10
CA MET A 73 2.29 -27.04 24.07
C MET A 73 2.86 -28.34 24.66
N ARG A 74 3.73 -28.23 25.68
CA ARG A 74 4.26 -29.41 26.39
C ARG A 74 3.18 -30.15 27.19
N ARG A 75 2.19 -29.44 27.72
CA ARG A 75 1.04 -30.04 28.44
C ARG A 75 0.03 -30.67 27.49
N VAL A 76 -0.22 -30.07 26.32
CA VAL A 76 -1.20 -30.56 25.33
C VAL A 76 -0.71 -31.80 24.57
N GLY A 77 0.60 -32.06 24.52
CA GLY A 77 1.16 -33.29 23.93
C GLY A 77 0.95 -34.58 24.75
N GLY A 78 0.27 -34.53 25.92
CA GLY A 78 0.28 -35.62 26.89
C GLY A 78 -1.06 -36.31 27.23
N THR A 79 -2.23 -35.77 26.88
CA THR A 79 -3.49 -36.32 27.43
C THR A 79 -4.70 -36.13 26.50
N THR A 80 -5.20 -37.26 26.01
CA THR A 80 -6.57 -37.48 25.52
C THR A 80 -7.61 -36.97 26.53
N GLY A 81 -8.53 -36.09 26.09
CA GLY A 81 -9.74 -35.73 26.84
C GLY A 81 -10.16 -34.25 26.76
N THR A 82 -11.06 -33.94 25.83
CA THR A 82 -11.86 -32.70 25.69
C THR A 82 -12.79 -32.48 26.91
N PRO A 83 -13.40 -31.30 27.17
CA PRO A 83 -13.52 -30.11 26.29
C PRO A 83 -13.32 -28.70 26.91
N ALA A 84 -13.29 -27.71 25.99
CA ALA A 84 -13.42 -26.24 26.14
C ALA A 84 -12.15 -25.44 26.49
N SER A 85 -11.67 -24.43 25.76
CA SER A 85 -12.16 -23.71 24.56
C SER A 85 -11.00 -23.50 23.60
N THR A 86 -11.07 -24.19 22.47
CA THR A 86 -10.11 -24.13 21.38
C THR A 86 -10.34 -22.84 20.59
N THR A 87 -9.38 -21.90 20.57
CA THR A 87 -9.16 -21.12 19.34
C THR A 87 -8.55 -22.09 18.35
N THR A 88 -9.42 -22.84 17.70
CA THR A 88 -9.09 -23.76 16.63
C THR A 88 -8.25 -22.98 15.63
N ARG A 89 -6.95 -23.28 15.55
CA ARG A 89 -6.15 -22.94 14.38
C ARG A 89 -6.80 -23.69 13.24
N THR A 90 -7.70 -22.99 12.54
CA THR A 90 -8.41 -23.51 11.38
C THR A 90 -7.36 -24.11 10.45
N PRO A 91 -7.50 -25.37 10.05
CA PRO A 91 -6.65 -25.96 9.03
C PRO A 91 -6.55 -24.98 7.85
N PRO A 92 -5.37 -24.84 7.21
CA PRO A 92 -5.22 -23.94 6.07
C PRO A 92 -6.33 -24.25 5.07
N GLU A 93 -7.12 -23.23 4.76
CA GLU A 93 -8.27 -23.33 3.88
C GLU A 93 -7.78 -23.85 2.52
N ARG A 94 -8.37 -24.95 2.05
CA ARG A 94 -7.94 -25.54 0.78
C ARG A 94 -8.38 -24.61 -0.35
N VAL A 95 -7.43 -24.20 -1.17
CA VAL A 95 -7.66 -23.43 -2.39
C VAL A 95 -7.36 -24.38 -3.55
N SER A 96 -8.32 -24.54 -4.46
CA SER A 96 -8.20 -25.37 -5.67
C SER A 96 -7.40 -24.67 -6.76
N ILE A 97 -7.48 -23.34 -6.81
CA ILE A 97 -6.80 -22.53 -7.82
C ILE A 97 -5.28 -22.53 -7.56
N ASP A 98 -4.52 -22.78 -8.62
CA ASP A 98 -3.06 -22.66 -8.60
C ASP A 98 -2.62 -21.19 -8.48
N GLU A 99 -2.37 -20.75 -7.25
CA GLU A 99 -1.91 -19.39 -6.99
C GLU A 99 -0.44 -19.16 -7.40
N SER A 100 0.30 -20.17 -7.86
CA SER A 100 1.65 -19.95 -8.39
C SER A 100 1.62 -19.10 -9.67
N VAL A 101 0.49 -19.08 -10.38
CA VAL A 101 0.28 -18.23 -11.55
C VAL A 101 -0.12 -16.81 -11.09
N PRO A 102 0.64 -15.76 -11.42
CA PRO A 102 0.42 -14.41 -10.91
C PRO A 102 -0.99 -13.85 -11.15
N ASN A 103 -1.64 -14.18 -12.26
CA ASN A 103 -2.96 -13.67 -12.61
C ASN A 103 -4.11 -14.64 -12.27
N ALA A 104 -3.85 -15.70 -11.50
CA ALA A 104 -4.88 -16.65 -11.09
C ALA A 104 -5.93 -16.03 -10.16
N SER A 105 -5.52 -15.06 -9.33
CA SER A 105 -6.41 -14.32 -8.43
C SER A 105 -5.84 -12.93 -8.11
N PRO A 106 -6.66 -11.98 -7.62
CA PRO A 106 -6.18 -10.70 -7.10
C PRO A 106 -5.12 -10.85 -6.00
N ARG A 107 -5.28 -11.85 -5.13
CA ARG A 107 -4.31 -12.17 -4.08
C ARG A 107 -2.97 -12.67 -4.64
N ALA A 108 -3.01 -13.59 -5.59
CA ALA A 108 -1.81 -14.10 -6.26
C ALA A 108 -1.05 -12.98 -6.99
N LEU A 109 -1.79 -12.05 -7.62
CA LEU A 109 -1.23 -10.90 -8.32
C LEU A 109 -0.48 -9.96 -7.37
N LEU A 110 -1.10 -9.61 -6.25
CA LEU A 110 -0.46 -8.75 -5.25
C LEU A 110 0.82 -9.42 -4.69
N ARG A 111 0.78 -10.74 -4.45
CA ARG A 111 1.97 -11.49 -4.01
C ARG A 111 3.09 -11.42 -5.05
N ALA A 112 2.79 -11.75 -6.30
CA ALA A 112 3.79 -11.72 -7.38
C ALA A 112 4.40 -10.32 -7.59
N ILE A 113 3.59 -9.26 -7.44
CA ILE A 113 4.07 -7.87 -7.51
C ILE A 113 4.99 -7.55 -6.33
N ARG A 114 4.68 -8.01 -5.12
CA ARG A 114 5.57 -7.84 -3.95
C ARG A 114 6.90 -8.56 -4.12
N GLU A 115 6.88 -9.78 -4.60
CA GLU A 115 8.10 -10.55 -4.89
C GLU A 115 8.96 -9.83 -5.93
N SER A 116 8.35 -9.38 -7.04
CA SER A 116 9.07 -8.62 -8.08
C SER A 116 9.59 -7.28 -7.58
N TYR A 117 8.91 -6.63 -6.64
CA TYR A 117 9.38 -5.39 -6.02
C TYR A 117 10.67 -5.61 -5.23
N ILE A 118 10.68 -6.65 -4.39
CA ILE A 118 11.85 -7.00 -3.58
C ILE A 118 13.04 -7.24 -4.51
N GLU A 119 12.87 -8.09 -5.52
CA GLU A 119 13.93 -8.38 -6.51
C GLU A 119 14.43 -7.11 -7.22
N ALA A 120 13.54 -6.19 -7.58
CA ALA A 120 13.92 -4.97 -8.29
C ALA A 120 14.57 -3.89 -7.41
N THR A 121 14.42 -3.98 -6.10
CA THR A 121 14.88 -2.95 -5.15
C THR A 121 15.95 -3.43 -4.17
N ASP A 122 16.30 -4.73 -4.18
CA ASP A 122 17.29 -5.34 -3.27
C ASP A 122 18.67 -4.66 -3.35
N ASP A 123 19.07 -4.23 -4.55
CA ASP A 123 20.35 -3.54 -4.79
C ASP A 123 20.36 -2.04 -4.39
N PHE A 124 19.22 -1.50 -3.93
CA PHE A 124 19.07 -0.06 -3.67
C PHE A 124 18.76 0.24 -2.20
N GLU A 125 19.66 0.98 -1.56
CA GLU A 125 19.37 1.59 -0.25
C GLU A 125 18.35 2.73 -0.39
N ILE A 126 17.34 2.76 0.49
CA ILE A 126 16.30 3.80 0.49
C ILE A 126 16.88 5.20 0.75
N GLY A 127 17.97 5.30 1.51
CA GLY A 127 18.63 6.56 1.86
C GLY A 127 17.86 7.40 2.89
N ASP A 128 18.61 8.10 3.73
CA ASP A 128 18.09 9.01 4.75
C ASP A 128 17.88 10.45 4.20
N TYR A 129 17.00 11.22 4.82
CA TYR A 129 16.70 12.62 4.46
C TYR A 129 17.80 13.60 4.90
N ASP A 130 18.46 13.32 6.02
CA ASP A 130 19.31 14.29 6.70
C ASP A 130 20.67 14.48 6.01
N SER A 131 21.15 13.44 5.32
CA SER A 131 22.44 13.48 4.63
C SER A 131 22.32 13.76 3.13
N THR A 132 23.28 14.52 2.58
CA THR A 132 23.36 14.73 1.12
C THR A 132 23.53 13.41 0.35
N THR A 133 24.25 12.45 0.93
CA THR A 133 24.41 11.10 0.38
C THR A 133 23.08 10.34 0.41
N GLY A 134 22.36 10.35 1.53
CA GLY A 134 21.05 9.72 1.68
C GLY A 134 20.01 10.27 0.71
N ARG A 135 19.98 11.60 0.49
CA ARG A 135 19.12 12.21 -0.55
C ARG A 135 19.43 11.70 -1.96
N ARG A 136 20.70 11.47 -2.29
CA ARG A 136 21.11 10.91 -3.60
C ARG A 136 20.71 9.45 -3.73
N GLN A 137 20.91 8.65 -2.67
CA GLN A 137 20.48 7.25 -2.61
C GLN A 137 18.96 7.14 -2.78
N ARG A 138 18.19 7.95 -2.04
CA ARG A 138 16.74 8.01 -2.16
C ARG A 138 16.27 8.39 -3.56
N ALA A 139 16.90 9.37 -4.18
CA ALA A 139 16.59 9.72 -5.56
C ALA A 139 16.89 8.57 -6.54
N ALA A 140 17.93 7.77 -6.30
CA ALA A 140 18.22 6.57 -7.09
C ALA A 140 17.18 5.48 -6.86
N TYR A 141 16.84 5.21 -5.59
CA TYR A 141 15.79 4.27 -5.19
C TYR A 141 14.44 4.59 -5.85
N LEU A 142 13.99 5.84 -5.76
CA LEU A 142 12.71 6.26 -6.35
C LEU A 142 12.68 6.12 -7.87
N ARG A 143 13.81 6.38 -8.56
CA ARG A 143 13.91 6.13 -10.01
C ARG A 143 13.85 4.64 -10.34
N ALA A 144 14.46 3.78 -9.50
CA ALA A 144 14.39 2.33 -9.65
C ALA A 144 12.94 1.85 -9.48
N VAL A 145 12.26 2.28 -8.42
CA VAL A 145 10.84 1.97 -8.17
C VAL A 145 9.94 2.46 -9.31
N GLU A 146 10.14 3.67 -9.81
CA GLU A 146 9.34 4.19 -10.93
C GLU A 146 9.57 3.39 -12.23
N SER A 147 10.82 3.02 -12.51
CA SER A 147 11.17 2.19 -13.66
C SER A 147 10.56 0.80 -13.57
N TRP A 148 10.66 0.18 -12.38
CA TRP A 148 10.05 -1.10 -12.05
C TRP A 148 8.51 -1.04 -12.18
N ALA A 149 7.87 -0.01 -11.63
CA ALA A 149 6.42 0.16 -11.71
C ALA A 149 5.94 0.21 -13.16
N ARG A 150 6.60 1.00 -14.01
CA ARG A 150 6.28 1.06 -15.46
C ARG A 150 6.48 -0.28 -16.15
N ARG A 151 7.50 -1.05 -15.77
CA ARG A 151 7.76 -2.40 -16.31
C ARG A 151 6.63 -3.36 -15.95
N ILE A 152 6.27 -3.44 -14.67
CA ILE A 152 5.21 -4.32 -14.17
C ILE A 152 3.86 -4.04 -14.81
N GLN A 153 3.50 -2.76 -14.97
CA GLN A 153 2.26 -2.37 -15.62
C GLN A 153 2.14 -2.91 -17.07
N ARG A 154 3.26 -3.05 -17.78
CA ARG A 154 3.29 -3.60 -19.14
C ARG A 154 3.30 -5.13 -19.14
N GLU A 155 4.15 -5.73 -18.32
CA GLU A 155 4.39 -7.19 -18.32
C GLU A 155 3.24 -7.99 -17.71
N MET A 156 2.63 -7.49 -16.63
CA MET A 156 1.57 -8.21 -15.93
C MET A 156 0.16 -7.93 -16.48
N LYS A 157 0.05 -7.10 -17.52
CA LYS A 157 -1.20 -6.93 -18.26
C LYS A 157 -1.56 -8.24 -18.93
N SER A 158 -2.69 -8.83 -18.55
CA SER A 158 -3.07 -10.16 -19.04
C SER A 158 -4.58 -10.33 -19.12
N ALA A 159 -5.01 -11.31 -19.92
CA ALA A 159 -6.38 -11.79 -19.88
C ALA A 159 -6.59 -12.62 -18.61
N VAL A 160 -7.76 -12.50 -17.99
CA VAL A 160 -8.12 -13.21 -16.77
C VAL A 160 -9.47 -13.92 -16.90
N VAL A 161 -9.60 -15.05 -16.21
CA VAL A 161 -10.85 -15.79 -16.04
C VAL A 161 -11.02 -16.08 -14.55
N TRP A 162 -11.90 -15.35 -13.88
CA TRP A 162 -12.11 -15.45 -12.44
C TRP A 162 -13.56 -15.78 -12.10
N HIS A 163 -13.77 -16.59 -11.08
CA HIS A 163 -15.07 -16.72 -10.45
C HIS A 163 -15.22 -15.59 -9.45
N VAL A 164 -16.31 -14.83 -9.55
CA VAL A 164 -16.53 -13.64 -8.74
C VAL A 164 -17.92 -13.67 -8.13
N ARG A 165 -18.00 -13.30 -6.85
CA ARG A 165 -19.25 -13.01 -6.16
C ARG A 165 -19.57 -11.53 -6.30
N MET A 166 -20.83 -11.23 -6.62
CA MET A 166 -21.31 -9.84 -6.64
C MET A 166 -21.49 -9.33 -5.20
N LEU A 167 -21.06 -8.10 -4.95
CA LEU A 167 -21.29 -7.45 -3.68
C LEU A 167 -22.38 -6.38 -3.84
N PRO A 168 -23.20 -6.14 -2.79
CA PRO A 168 -24.19 -5.08 -2.82
C PRO A 168 -23.49 -3.74 -3.11
N MET A 169 -24.05 -3.01 -4.07
CA MET A 169 -23.55 -1.71 -4.46
C MET A 169 -23.81 -0.76 -3.29
N ALA A 170 -22.76 -0.39 -2.57
CA ALA A 170 -22.86 0.71 -1.62
C ALA A 170 -23.23 1.96 -2.44
N GLU A 171 -24.20 2.76 -1.96
CA GLU A 171 -24.55 4.05 -2.54
C GLU A 171 -23.39 5.05 -2.37
N GLN A 172 -22.27 4.82 -3.07
CA GLN A 172 -21.18 5.77 -3.14
C GLN A 172 -21.49 6.75 -4.26
N GLY A 173 -21.83 7.98 -3.86
CA GLY A 173 -22.12 9.07 -4.78
C GLY A 173 -20.96 9.36 -5.72
N GLY A 174 -21.25 9.36 -7.02
CA GLY A 174 -20.55 10.17 -8.02
C GLY A 174 -19.44 9.52 -8.85
N GLU A 175 -18.93 8.33 -8.52
CA GLU A 175 -17.89 7.69 -9.34
C GLU A 175 -18.46 6.66 -10.31
N GLU A 176 -17.80 6.48 -11.47
CA GLU A 176 -18.24 5.66 -12.61
C GLU A 176 -18.95 4.37 -12.16
N PRO A 177 -20.06 3.96 -12.81
CA PRO A 177 -20.91 2.87 -12.33
C PRO A 177 -20.25 1.49 -12.52
N GLY A 178 -19.12 1.21 -11.88
CA GLY A 178 -18.48 -0.11 -11.88
C GLY A 178 -19.27 -1.12 -11.05
N LEU A 179 -19.11 -2.40 -11.35
CA LEU A 179 -19.68 -3.47 -10.52
C LEU A 179 -18.66 -3.86 -9.44
N ARG A 180 -19.07 -3.83 -8.17
CA ARG A 180 -18.23 -4.27 -7.06
C ARG A 180 -18.33 -5.78 -6.92
N VAL A 181 -17.20 -6.45 -6.95
CA VAL A 181 -17.12 -7.92 -6.90
C VAL A 181 -16.00 -8.36 -5.98
N ARG A 182 -16.02 -9.64 -5.60
CA ARG A 182 -14.93 -10.32 -4.89
C ARG A 182 -14.61 -11.63 -5.59
N ALA A 183 -13.33 -11.88 -5.84
CA ALA A 183 -12.90 -13.14 -6.44
C ALA A 183 -13.07 -14.28 -5.43
N ILE A 184 -13.55 -15.43 -5.91
CA ILE A 184 -13.75 -16.63 -5.10
C ILE A 184 -13.15 -17.86 -5.78
N ASP A 185 -12.80 -18.84 -4.98
CA ASP A 185 -12.48 -20.18 -5.45
C ASP A 185 -13.79 -20.90 -5.86
N PRO A 186 -13.89 -21.44 -7.08
CA PRO A 186 -15.12 -22.10 -7.56
C PRO A 186 -15.44 -23.40 -6.80
N GLU A 187 -14.44 -24.11 -6.30
CA GLU A 187 -14.64 -25.40 -5.63
C GLU A 187 -14.90 -25.22 -4.15
N THR A 188 -14.15 -24.32 -3.51
CA THR A 188 -14.17 -24.18 -2.05
C THR A 188 -14.94 -22.96 -1.56
N GLY A 189 -15.30 -22.03 -2.46
CA GLY A 189 -16.01 -20.79 -2.12
C GLY A 189 -15.16 -19.76 -1.37
N VAL A 190 -13.86 -20.04 -1.22
CA VAL A 190 -12.90 -19.23 -0.47
C VAL A 190 -12.67 -17.91 -1.17
N GLU A 191 -12.60 -16.83 -0.40
CA GLU A 191 -12.35 -15.50 -0.95
C GLU A 191 -10.87 -15.30 -1.32
N LEU A 192 -10.61 -14.87 -2.55
CA LEU A 192 -9.26 -14.76 -3.13
C LEU A 192 -8.77 -13.32 -3.23
N GLY A 193 -8.96 -12.56 -2.15
CA GLY A 193 -8.49 -11.19 -1.99
C GLY A 193 -9.59 -10.18 -1.67
N ASP A 194 -9.21 -8.90 -1.63
CA ASP A 194 -10.11 -7.81 -1.29
C ASP A 194 -11.15 -7.54 -2.39
N PRO A 195 -12.32 -6.96 -2.03
CA PRO A 195 -13.27 -6.46 -3.00
C PRO A 195 -12.65 -5.48 -3.99
N PHE A 196 -13.02 -5.59 -5.25
CA PHE A 196 -12.58 -4.68 -6.30
C PHE A 196 -13.72 -4.30 -7.23
N THR A 197 -13.52 -3.23 -7.99
CA THR A 197 -14.49 -2.72 -8.95
C THR A 197 -14.08 -3.12 -10.35
N ILE A 198 -15.02 -3.69 -11.11
CA ILE A 198 -14.82 -4.00 -12.52
C ILE A 198 -15.54 -3.00 -13.42
N ARG A 199 -14.88 -2.65 -14.52
CA ARG A 199 -15.47 -1.80 -15.56
C ARG A 199 -16.31 -2.65 -16.50
N LEU A 200 -17.58 -2.28 -16.62
CA LEU A 200 -18.54 -2.93 -17.51
C LEU A 200 -18.84 -2.01 -18.69
N ASN A 201 -18.78 -2.57 -19.91
CA ASN A 201 -19.36 -1.90 -21.06
C ASN A 201 -20.90 -1.95 -21.01
N SER A 202 -21.56 -1.14 -21.84
CA SER A 202 -23.03 -1.03 -21.86
C SER A 202 -23.74 -2.33 -22.28
N ALA A 203 -23.11 -3.17 -23.10
CA ALA A 203 -23.66 -4.45 -23.52
C ALA A 203 -23.68 -5.48 -22.37
N ILE A 204 -22.58 -5.58 -21.63
CA ILE A 204 -22.46 -6.47 -20.46
C ILE A 204 -23.40 -6.02 -19.35
N ARG A 205 -23.51 -4.70 -19.10
CA ARG A 205 -24.46 -4.17 -18.10
C ARG A 205 -25.89 -4.59 -18.43
N ARG A 206 -26.33 -4.40 -19.69
CA ARG A 206 -27.67 -4.84 -20.14
C ARG A 206 -27.88 -6.34 -19.93
N LYS A 207 -26.88 -7.15 -20.26
CA LYS A 207 -26.95 -8.60 -20.06
C LYS A 207 -27.04 -8.97 -18.58
N LEU A 208 -26.30 -8.29 -17.70
CA LEU A 208 -26.36 -8.51 -16.26
C LEU A 208 -27.76 -8.21 -15.71
N THR A 209 -28.34 -7.06 -16.08
CA THR A 209 -29.73 -6.71 -15.71
C THR A 209 -30.74 -7.76 -16.17
N MET A 210 -30.58 -8.30 -17.39
CA MET A 210 -31.44 -9.39 -17.88
C MET A 210 -31.26 -10.70 -17.09
N LEU A 211 -30.05 -10.98 -16.60
CA LEU A 211 -29.81 -12.18 -15.80
C LEU A 211 -30.38 -12.01 -14.38
N GLU A 212 -30.24 -10.83 -13.76
CA GLU A 212 -30.80 -10.53 -12.44
C GLU A 212 -32.34 -10.64 -12.43
N GLN A 213 -32.99 -10.26 -13.53
CA GLN A 213 -34.44 -10.43 -13.71
C GLN A 213 -34.89 -11.90 -13.74
N ARG A 214 -33.98 -12.84 -14.05
CA ARG A 214 -34.30 -14.29 -14.09
C ARG A 214 -34.13 -14.96 -12.72
N GLY A 215 -33.56 -14.28 -11.75
CA GLY A 215 -33.33 -14.79 -10.39
C GLY A 215 -32.04 -14.26 -9.77
N PRO A 216 -31.83 -14.51 -8.46
CA PRO A 216 -30.62 -14.09 -7.78
C PRO A 216 -29.39 -14.79 -8.35
N ILE A 217 -28.35 -14.01 -8.65
CA ILE A 217 -27.05 -14.51 -9.10
C ILE A 217 -26.05 -14.25 -7.99
N ASP A 218 -25.56 -15.31 -7.34
CA ASP A 218 -24.50 -15.17 -6.34
C ASP A 218 -23.12 -15.13 -7.01
N VAL A 219 -22.88 -16.03 -7.97
CA VAL A 219 -21.55 -16.26 -8.58
C VAL A 219 -21.61 -16.07 -10.10
N LEU A 220 -20.60 -15.38 -10.63
CA LEU A 220 -20.37 -15.15 -12.04
C LEU A 220 -18.96 -15.59 -12.45
N VAL A 221 -18.82 -16.02 -13.70
CA VAL A 221 -17.53 -16.19 -14.37
C VAL A 221 -17.20 -14.90 -15.12
N LEU A 222 -16.20 -14.18 -14.62
CA LEU A 222 -15.62 -12.99 -15.22
C LEU A 222 -14.52 -13.37 -16.20
N LYS A 223 -14.68 -12.99 -17.46
CA LYS A 223 -13.58 -12.98 -18.44
C LYS A 223 -13.25 -11.53 -18.79
N GLY A 224 -11.99 -11.14 -18.66
CA GLY A 224 -11.62 -9.73 -18.84
C GLY A 224 -10.14 -9.53 -19.09
N VAL A 225 -9.75 -8.26 -19.12
CA VAL A 225 -8.35 -7.82 -19.16
C VAL A 225 -8.02 -7.16 -17.84
N LEU A 226 -7.03 -7.70 -17.15
CA LEU A 226 -6.43 -7.15 -15.95
C LEU A 226 -5.34 -6.15 -16.34
N MET A 227 -5.41 -4.97 -15.73
CA MET A 227 -4.40 -3.91 -15.86
C MET A 227 -3.91 -3.53 -14.46
N PRO A 228 -2.72 -4.00 -14.04
CA PRO A 228 -2.13 -3.57 -12.79
C PRO A 228 -1.73 -2.09 -12.87
N HIS A 229 -1.83 -1.38 -11.76
CA HIS A 229 -1.48 0.03 -11.62
C HIS A 229 -0.70 0.23 -10.33
N VAL A 230 0.62 0.35 -10.47
CA VAL A 230 1.50 0.74 -9.37
C VAL A 230 1.72 2.26 -9.41
N ALA A 231 1.39 2.95 -8.32
CA ALA A 231 1.64 4.38 -8.14
C ALA A 231 2.82 4.58 -7.19
N VAL A 232 3.71 5.53 -7.52
CA VAL A 232 4.81 5.92 -6.64
C VAL A 232 4.38 7.06 -5.74
N ASN A 233 4.28 6.82 -4.44
CA ASN A 233 3.91 7.79 -3.42
C ASN A 233 5.09 8.04 -2.46
N GLN A 234 5.83 9.13 -2.67
CA GLN A 234 7.06 9.44 -1.92
C GLN A 234 6.82 9.72 -0.43
N ASP A 235 5.57 10.01 -0.05
CA ASP A 235 5.17 10.33 1.31
C ASP A 235 4.77 9.09 2.12
N ARG A 236 4.69 7.92 1.47
CA ARG A 236 4.23 6.68 2.09
C ARG A 236 5.31 5.61 2.08
N MET A 237 6.16 5.65 3.10
CA MET A 237 7.20 4.65 3.32
C MET A 237 6.62 3.36 3.93
N ASP A 238 5.67 3.49 4.85
CA ASP A 238 5.11 2.39 5.63
C ASP A 238 3.60 2.21 5.40
N PRO A 239 3.05 0.99 5.62
CA PRO A 239 1.62 0.77 5.53
C PRO A 239 0.88 1.54 6.62
N GLY A 240 -0.10 2.36 6.24
CA GLY A 240 -1.01 3.02 7.18
C GLY A 240 -2.06 2.07 7.76
N PRO A 241 -2.86 2.51 8.75
CA PRO A 241 -3.81 1.66 9.48
C PRO A 241 -4.89 1.02 8.59
N PHE A 242 -5.30 1.71 7.52
CA PHE A 242 -6.29 1.20 6.56
C PHE A 242 -5.65 0.50 5.36
N ASN A 243 -4.37 0.74 5.12
CA ASN A 243 -3.59 0.26 3.98
C ASN A 243 -4.36 0.22 2.65
N ASN A 244 -5.11 1.29 2.32
CA ASN A 244 -5.94 1.38 1.12
C ASN A 244 -5.58 2.65 0.33
N PRO A 245 -4.93 2.54 -0.85
CA PRO A 245 -4.57 1.29 -1.54
C PRO A 245 -3.48 0.49 -0.81
N PRO A 246 -3.40 -0.84 -1.05
CA PRO A 246 -2.39 -1.69 -0.43
C PRO A 246 -0.98 -1.27 -0.84
N LEU A 247 -0.09 -1.16 0.15
CA LEU A 247 1.34 -0.95 -0.08
C LEU A 247 1.99 -2.28 -0.55
N VAL A 248 2.78 -2.18 -1.61
CA VAL A 248 3.65 -3.26 -2.12
C VAL A 248 4.97 -3.25 -1.35
N GLY A 249 5.54 -2.06 -1.21
CA GLY A 249 6.74 -1.77 -0.45
C GLY A 249 6.93 -0.25 -0.34
N PRO A 250 8.03 0.23 0.26
CA PRO A 250 8.32 1.65 0.39
C PRO A 250 8.02 2.46 -0.88
N PHE A 251 7.13 3.43 -0.75
CA PHE A 251 6.69 4.35 -1.81
C PHE A 251 5.92 3.71 -2.97
N ALA A 252 5.58 2.42 -2.92
CA ALA A 252 4.89 1.72 -4.01
C ALA A 252 3.49 1.27 -3.58
N GLU A 253 2.47 1.96 -4.09
CA GLU A 253 1.07 1.63 -3.87
C GLU A 253 0.51 0.83 -5.04
N PHE A 254 -0.29 -0.19 -4.76
CA PHE A 254 -0.87 -1.05 -5.78
C PHE A 254 -2.39 -0.88 -5.89
N ARG A 255 -2.84 -0.77 -7.14
CA ARG A 255 -4.23 -0.89 -7.56
C ARG A 255 -4.27 -1.74 -8.82
N PHE A 256 -5.45 -2.21 -9.20
CA PHE A 256 -5.64 -2.79 -10.52
C PHE A 256 -7.03 -2.46 -11.03
N ILE A 257 -7.17 -2.48 -12.35
CA ILE A 257 -8.44 -2.30 -13.04
C ILE A 257 -8.69 -3.58 -13.82
N VAL A 258 -9.90 -4.11 -13.73
CA VAL A 258 -10.35 -5.19 -14.61
C VAL A 258 -11.44 -4.67 -15.53
N THR A 259 -11.20 -4.74 -16.83
CA THR A 259 -12.21 -4.46 -17.86
C THR A 259 -12.85 -5.78 -18.25
N ALA A 260 -14.14 -5.93 -17.96
CA ALA A 260 -14.88 -7.14 -18.29
C ALA A 260 -15.15 -7.22 -19.80
N ASN A 261 -14.80 -8.35 -20.40
CA ASN A 261 -15.16 -8.70 -21.77
C ASN A 261 -16.41 -9.60 -21.80
N SER A 262 -16.59 -10.42 -20.76
CA SER A 262 -17.78 -11.26 -20.58
C SER A 262 -18.05 -11.50 -19.10
N LEU A 263 -19.34 -11.55 -18.77
CA LEU A 263 -19.87 -12.06 -17.50
C LEU A 263 -20.94 -13.09 -17.82
N THR A 264 -20.80 -14.28 -17.26
CA THR A 264 -21.72 -15.42 -17.46
C THR A 264 -21.93 -16.16 -16.15
N ALA A 265 -23.11 -16.76 -15.97
CA ALA A 265 -23.29 -17.74 -14.91
C ALA A 265 -22.31 -18.91 -15.10
N PRO A 266 -21.83 -19.54 -14.02
CA PRO A 266 -21.02 -20.75 -14.12
C PRO A 266 -21.83 -21.87 -14.80
N PRO A 267 -21.15 -22.82 -15.49
CA PRO A 267 -21.81 -24.02 -15.98
C PRO A 267 -22.46 -24.77 -14.80
N LYS A 268 -23.67 -25.32 -15.04
CA LYS A 268 -24.34 -26.20 -14.09
C LYS A 268 -23.70 -27.57 -14.08
#